data_AF-A0A837IJQ6-F1
#
_entry.id   AF-A0A837IJQ6-F1
#
_cell.length_a   1.000
_cell.length_b   1.000
_cell.length_c   1.000
_cell.angle_alpha   90.00
_cell.angle_beta   90.00
_cell.angle_gamma   90.00
#
_symmetry.space_group_name_H-M   'P 1'
#
loop_
_entity.id
_entity.type
_entity.pdbx_description
1 polymer ?
#
loop_
_entity_poly.entity_id
_entity_poly.type
_entity_poly.pdbx_seq_one_letter_code
_entity_poly.pdbx_strand_id
1 'polypeptide(L)'
;MVSDSFTREENIGFWKNLILVTAFFVVTPLTLGISLYSLFSFKSNTAAREVFDTANLIVSPQSGIKVYASLPTVFPTVSEQISSSDARSEILRQYMENYGSPLALYSGLIVQTADKYSLDFRLITAIAQQESNICKIIPPGSYNCWGWGIHSNGSLGFKSFDEGIEEVSRGLRTDYLNKGYTTVNEIMGKYTPLSNGSWADGVNEFMSEME
;
A
#
# COMPACT_ATOMS: atom_id res chain seq x y z
N MET A 1 -61.87 -29.18 -28.09
CA MET A 1 -60.74 -29.66 -27.27
C MET A 1 -59.64 -28.60 -27.27
N VAL A 2 -59.74 -27.56 -26.42
CA VAL A 2 -58.69 -26.53 -26.24
C VAL A 2 -58.70 -26.03 -24.78
N SER A 3 -58.74 -26.95 -23.81
CA SER A 3 -58.79 -26.58 -22.38
C SER A 3 -57.73 -27.25 -21.52
N ASP A 4 -56.88 -28.11 -22.09
CA ASP A 4 -55.97 -28.98 -21.32
C ASP A 4 -54.49 -28.57 -21.43
N SER A 5 -54.13 -27.70 -22.37
CA SER A 5 -52.75 -27.23 -22.55
C SER A 5 -52.40 -26.01 -21.68
N PHE A 6 -53.38 -25.18 -21.32
CA PHE A 6 -53.14 -23.93 -20.58
C PHE A 6 -52.83 -24.16 -19.09
N THR A 7 -53.47 -25.15 -18.47
CA THR A 7 -53.29 -25.48 -17.03
C THR A 7 -51.95 -26.13 -16.72
N ARG A 8 -51.30 -26.74 -17.71
CA ARG A 8 -50.07 -27.51 -17.54
C ARG A 8 -48.81 -26.63 -17.53
N GLU A 9 -48.79 -25.53 -18.28
CA GLU A 9 -47.64 -24.60 -18.29
C GLU A 9 -47.56 -23.75 -17.02
N GLU A 10 -48.68 -23.23 -16.50
CA GLU A 10 -48.69 -22.47 -15.24
C GLU A 10 -48.24 -23.31 -14.04
N ASN A 11 -48.61 -24.59 -14.02
CA ASN A 11 -48.21 -25.53 -12.97
C ASN A 11 -46.68 -25.72 -12.95
N ILE A 12 -46.06 -25.89 -14.13
CA ILE A 12 -44.61 -26.07 -14.25
C ILE A 12 -43.85 -24.82 -13.77
N GLY A 13 -44.35 -23.62 -14.09
CA GLY A 13 -43.77 -22.36 -13.63
C GLY A 13 -43.82 -22.20 -12.10
N PHE A 14 -44.95 -22.54 -11.49
CA PHE A 14 -45.13 -22.51 -10.04
C PHE A 14 -44.17 -23.46 -9.31
N TRP A 15 -44.09 -24.73 -9.73
CA TRP A 15 -43.20 -25.71 -9.10
C TRP A 15 -41.72 -25.38 -9.31
N LYS A 16 -41.34 -24.84 -10.47
CA LYS A 16 -39.97 -24.38 -10.71
C LYS A 16 -39.59 -23.26 -9.74
N ASN A 17 -40.45 -22.26 -9.55
CA ASN A 17 -40.20 -21.17 -8.63
C ASN A 17 -40.17 -21.65 -7.17
N LEU A 18 -41.03 -22.60 -6.80
CA LEU A 18 -41.02 -23.20 -5.47
C LEU A 18 -39.73 -23.99 -5.18
N ILE A 19 -39.24 -24.75 -6.16
CA ILE A 19 -37.95 -25.45 -6.07
C ILE A 19 -36.80 -24.45 -5.94
N LEU A 20 -36.80 -23.37 -6.71
CA LEU A 20 -35.74 -22.35 -6.63
C LEU A 20 -35.73 -21.64 -5.27
N VAL A 21 -36.91 -21.30 -4.72
CA VAL A 21 -37.01 -20.64 -3.40
C VAL A 21 -36.56 -21.59 -2.28
N THR A 22 -37.00 -22.85 -2.31
CA THR A 22 -36.57 -23.84 -1.31
C THR A 22 -35.07 -24.12 -1.40
N ALA A 23 -34.51 -24.23 -2.61
CA ALA A 23 -33.07 -24.37 -2.81
C ALA A 23 -32.30 -23.15 -2.28
N PHE A 24 -32.80 -21.94 -2.49
CA PHE A 24 -32.17 -20.71 -1.97
C PHE A 24 -32.09 -20.72 -0.44
N PHE A 25 -33.18 -21.07 0.25
CA PHE A 25 -33.21 -21.11 1.72
C PHE A 25 -32.38 -22.24 2.33
N VAL A 26 -31.96 -23.25 1.56
CA VAL A 26 -31.05 -24.31 2.03
C VAL A 26 -29.59 -23.96 1.71
N VAL A 27 -29.31 -23.55 0.46
CA VAL A 27 -27.95 -23.31 -0.01
C VAL A 27 -27.35 -22.06 0.64
N THR A 28 -28.11 -20.98 0.80
CA THR A 28 -27.58 -19.73 1.35
C THR A 28 -27.12 -19.80 2.81
N PRO A 29 -27.86 -20.38 3.78
CA PRO A 29 -27.34 -20.52 5.13
C PRO A 29 -26.16 -21.50 5.20
N LEU A 30 -26.11 -22.52 4.34
CA LEU A 30 -24.97 -23.43 4.25
C LEU A 30 -23.71 -22.70 3.80
N THR A 31 -23.78 -21.90 2.73
CA THR A 31 -22.63 -21.13 2.24
C THR A 31 -22.18 -20.08 3.24
N LEU A 32 -23.11 -19.42 3.93
CA LEU A 32 -22.79 -18.47 5.00
C LEU A 32 -22.12 -19.18 6.19
N GLY A 33 -22.63 -20.34 6.59
CA GLY A 33 -22.05 -21.15 7.68
C GLY A 33 -20.62 -21.60 7.40
N ILE A 34 -20.35 -22.10 6.18
CA ILE A 34 -19.00 -22.50 5.76
C ILE A 34 -18.04 -21.29 5.77
N SER A 35 -18.51 -20.15 5.27
CA SER A 35 -17.70 -18.91 5.23
C SER A 35 -17.36 -18.41 6.64
N LEU A 36 -18.33 -18.43 7.56
CA LEU A 36 -18.11 -18.06 8.97
C LEU A 36 -17.21 -19.05 9.71
N TYR A 37 -17.36 -20.35 9.45
CA TYR A 37 -16.49 -21.38 10.01
C TYR A 37 -15.03 -21.23 9.54
N SER A 38 -14.83 -20.93 8.25
CA SER A 38 -13.50 -20.63 7.70
C SER A 38 -12.86 -19.44 8.42
N LEU A 39 -13.57 -18.32 8.54
CA LEU A 39 -13.10 -17.14 9.29
C LEU A 39 -12.74 -17.47 10.76
N PHE A 40 -13.54 -18.30 11.42
CA PHE A 40 -13.27 -18.69 12.80
C PHE A 40 -12.09 -19.67 12.93
N SER A 41 -11.91 -20.58 11.97
CA SER A 41 -10.79 -21.52 11.90
C SER A 41 -9.45 -20.83 11.65
N PHE A 42 -9.44 -19.75 10.86
CA PHE A 42 -8.26 -18.90 10.68
C PHE A 42 -7.85 -18.19 11.98
N LYS A 43 -8.81 -17.84 12.86
CA LYS A 43 -8.52 -17.22 14.15
C LYS A 43 -7.85 -18.18 15.15
N SER A 44 -8.05 -19.49 15.03
CA SER A 44 -7.41 -20.49 15.92
C SER A 44 -6.01 -20.94 15.47
N ASN A 45 -5.57 -20.60 14.25
CA ASN A 45 -4.27 -21.03 13.70
C ASN A 45 -3.19 -19.93 13.72
N THR A 46 -3.41 -18.81 14.40
CA THR A 46 -2.38 -17.79 14.69
C THR A 46 -1.83 -17.87 16.11
N ALA A 47 -1.94 -19.05 16.73
CA ALA A 47 -1.25 -19.44 17.97
C ALA A 47 -0.17 -20.49 17.68
N ALA A 48 0.71 -20.20 16.71
CA ALA A 48 1.99 -20.88 16.55
C ALA A 48 3.06 -19.82 16.28
N ARG A 49 3.26 -18.95 17.28
CA ARG A 49 4.55 -18.26 17.42
C ARG A 49 5.57 -19.34 17.73
N GLU A 50 6.52 -19.55 16.82
CA GLU A 50 7.69 -20.37 17.09
C GLU A 50 8.38 -19.87 18.35
N VAL A 51 8.20 -20.60 19.44
CA VAL A 51 9.06 -20.53 20.61
C VAL A 51 10.37 -21.16 20.16
N PHE A 52 11.38 -20.34 19.89
CA PHE A 52 12.75 -20.83 19.76
C PHE A 52 13.17 -21.40 21.11
N ASP A 53 13.01 -22.71 21.22
CA ASP A 53 13.34 -23.55 22.36
C ASP A 53 14.86 -23.62 22.48
N THR A 54 15.47 -22.76 23.31
CA THR A 54 16.88 -22.88 23.69
C THR A 54 17.05 -23.99 24.73
N ALA A 55 16.69 -25.21 24.35
CA ALA A 55 16.96 -26.41 25.12
C ALA A 55 18.23 -27.09 24.59
N ASN A 56 19.31 -26.93 25.35
CA ASN A 56 20.43 -27.87 25.45
C ASN A 56 21.14 -28.29 24.15
N LEU A 57 22.10 -27.48 23.73
CA LEU A 57 23.28 -27.97 23.00
C LEU A 57 24.56 -27.60 23.77
N ILE A 58 24.69 -28.14 24.99
CA ILE A 58 26.00 -28.28 25.65
C ILE A 58 26.47 -29.71 25.38
N VAL A 59 27.02 -29.93 24.18
CA VAL A 59 28.04 -30.95 23.98
C VAL A 59 29.35 -30.18 23.96
N SER A 60 30.16 -30.36 24.98
CA SER A 60 31.51 -29.79 25.10
C SER A 60 32.45 -30.45 24.10
N PRO A 61 33.20 -29.67 23.30
CA PRO A 61 34.53 -30.08 22.90
C PRO A 61 35.59 -29.10 23.41
N GLN A 62 36.76 -29.68 23.66
CA GLN A 62 37.88 -29.14 24.40
C GLN A 62 38.50 -27.86 23.79
N SER A 63 38.95 -27.02 24.72
CA SER A 63 40.02 -26.01 24.67
C SER A 63 40.77 -25.83 23.34
N GLY A 64 40.75 -24.60 22.79
CA GLY A 64 41.84 -24.18 21.91
C GLY A 64 41.65 -23.06 20.90
N ILE A 65 40.47 -22.46 20.71
CA ILE A 65 40.31 -21.41 19.66
C ILE A 65 39.60 -20.18 20.21
N LYS A 66 40.34 -19.06 20.34
CA LYS A 66 39.77 -17.73 20.54
C LYS A 66 39.30 -17.18 19.19
N VAL A 67 38.04 -17.40 18.84
CA VAL A 67 37.38 -16.66 17.77
C VAL A 67 36.73 -15.44 18.43
N TYR A 68 37.32 -14.26 18.20
CA TYR A 68 36.68 -13.00 18.56
C TYR A 68 35.50 -12.77 17.60
N ALA A 69 34.33 -13.29 17.97
CA ALA A 69 33.07 -12.82 17.40
C ALA A 69 32.69 -11.54 18.14
N SER A 70 33.06 -10.39 17.61
CA SER A 70 32.49 -9.11 18.05
C SER A 70 31.03 -9.05 17.58
N LEU A 71 30.14 -9.62 18.37
CA LEU A 71 28.72 -9.28 18.33
C LEU A 71 28.57 -7.84 18.86
N PRO A 72 27.86 -6.94 18.17
CA PRO A 72 27.60 -5.62 18.73
C PRO A 72 26.69 -5.74 19.97
N THR A 73 27.12 -5.19 21.11
CA THR A 73 26.34 -5.17 22.36
C THR A 73 25.27 -4.08 22.39
N VAL A 74 24.84 -3.58 21.24
CA VAL A 74 23.79 -2.57 21.16
C VAL A 74 22.83 -2.97 20.04
N PHE A 75 21.77 -3.68 20.41
CA PHE A 75 20.58 -3.69 19.57
C PHE A 75 19.93 -2.32 19.75
N PRO A 76 19.69 -1.53 18.69
CA PRO A 76 18.81 -0.40 18.82
C PRO A 76 17.47 -0.95 19.29
N THR A 77 17.06 -0.59 20.50
CA THR A 77 15.67 -0.73 20.93
C THR A 77 14.87 0.18 20.01
N VAL A 78 14.44 -0.36 18.87
CA VAL A 78 13.30 0.17 18.15
C VAL A 78 12.16 0.00 19.13
N SER A 79 11.74 1.11 19.75
CA SER A 79 10.45 1.20 20.42
C SER A 79 9.41 1.00 19.32
N GLU A 80 9.18 -0.25 18.97
CA GLU A 80 8.12 -0.68 18.08
C GLU A 80 6.82 -0.43 18.84
N GLN A 81 6.37 0.82 18.79
CA GLN A 81 4.97 1.14 18.94
C GLN A 81 4.31 0.44 17.75
N ILE A 82 3.97 -0.83 17.93
CA ILE A 82 3.14 -1.61 17.00
C ILE A 82 1.76 -0.95 17.05
N SER A 83 1.69 0.19 16.38
CA SER A 83 0.50 0.74 15.78
C SER A 83 0.05 -0.35 14.83
N SER A 84 -1.23 -0.75 14.90
CA SER A 84 -1.92 -1.49 13.84
C SER A 84 -1.20 -1.38 12.49
N SER A 85 -0.72 -2.50 11.94
CA SER A 85 -0.02 -2.53 10.64
C SER A 85 -0.82 -1.71 9.62
N ASP A 86 -0.32 -0.53 9.27
CA ASP A 86 -0.96 0.35 8.31
C ASP A 86 -0.68 -0.22 6.92
N ALA A 87 -1.70 -0.87 6.34
CA ALA A 87 -1.59 -1.51 5.04
C ALA A 87 -1.08 -0.53 3.96
N ARG A 88 -1.37 0.78 4.07
CA ARG A 88 -0.89 1.79 3.12
C ARG A 88 0.63 1.86 3.09
N SER A 89 1.27 1.80 4.26
CA SER A 89 2.74 1.84 4.35
C SER A 89 3.36 0.62 3.70
N GLU A 90 2.71 -0.54 3.82
CA GLU A 90 3.17 -1.78 3.21
C GLU A 90 2.93 -1.80 1.70
N ILE A 91 1.79 -1.31 1.21
CA ILE A 91 1.50 -1.14 -0.22
C ILE A 91 2.57 -0.27 -0.87
N LEU A 92 2.86 0.90 -0.29
CA LEU A 92 3.89 1.78 -0.80
C LEU A 92 5.29 1.14 -0.75
N ARG A 93 5.61 0.41 0.32
CA ARG A 93 6.89 -0.28 0.46
C ARG A 93 7.08 -1.30 -0.67
N GLN A 94 6.11 -2.20 -0.85
CA GLN A 94 6.16 -3.23 -1.90
C GLN A 94 6.25 -2.63 -3.29
N TYR A 95 5.45 -1.60 -3.56
CA TYR A 95 5.49 -0.85 -4.81
C TYR A 95 6.90 -0.33 -5.09
N MET A 96 7.47 0.43 -4.16
CA MET A 96 8.79 1.03 -4.33
C MET A 96 9.92 0.00 -4.41
N GLU A 97 9.82 -1.12 -3.68
CA GLU A 97 10.78 -2.22 -3.76
C GLU A 97 10.75 -2.94 -5.11
N ASN A 98 9.56 -3.15 -5.68
CA ASN A 98 9.42 -3.73 -7.01
C ASN A 98 10.12 -2.89 -8.08
N TYR A 99 10.14 -1.57 -7.91
CA TYR A 99 10.88 -0.65 -8.78
C TYR A 99 12.36 -0.50 -8.40
N GLY A 100 12.79 -1.01 -7.24
CA GLY A 100 14.17 -0.89 -6.73
C GLY A 100 14.52 0.53 -6.26
N SER A 101 13.54 1.22 -5.67
CA SER A 101 13.68 2.61 -5.22
C SER A 101 14.33 2.72 -3.84
N PRO A 102 15.21 3.73 -3.61
CA PRO A 102 15.71 4.04 -2.26
C PRO A 102 14.62 4.58 -1.32
N LEU A 103 13.45 5.03 -1.83
CA LEU A 103 12.35 5.50 -0.98
C LEU A 103 11.59 4.40 -0.27
N ALA A 104 11.81 3.12 -0.61
CA ALA A 104 11.12 2.00 0.04
C ALA A 104 11.21 2.06 1.57
N LEU A 105 12.36 2.46 2.11
CA LEU A 105 12.60 2.61 3.56
C LEU A 105 11.80 3.74 4.22
N TYR A 106 11.21 4.63 3.42
CA TYR A 106 10.49 5.82 3.85
C TYR A 106 8.97 5.69 3.68
N SER A 107 8.45 4.52 3.32
CA SER A 107 7.01 4.32 3.08
C SER A 107 6.13 4.77 4.24
N GLY A 108 6.52 4.45 5.48
CA GLY A 108 5.82 4.89 6.68
C GLY A 108 5.83 6.41 6.87
N LEU A 109 6.93 7.08 6.52
CA LEU A 109 7.03 8.55 6.58
C LEU A 109 6.15 9.21 5.51
N ILE A 110 6.09 8.62 4.31
CA ILE A 110 5.22 9.09 3.23
C ILE A 110 3.75 9.03 3.67
N VAL A 111 3.31 7.92 4.27
CA VAL A 111 1.93 7.80 4.77
C VAL A 111 1.67 8.79 5.93
N GLN A 112 2.60 8.90 6.88
CA GLN A 112 2.46 9.82 8.01
C GLN A 112 2.35 11.28 7.55
N THR A 113 3.16 11.69 6.58
CA THR A 113 3.12 13.05 6.04
C THR A 113 1.88 13.28 5.17
N ALA A 114 1.43 12.29 4.42
CA ALA A 114 0.16 12.35 3.71
C ALA A 114 -1.02 12.57 4.67
N ASP A 115 -1.08 11.84 5.79
CA ASP A 115 -2.10 12.04 6.82
C ASP A 115 -2.02 13.45 7.43
N LYS A 116 -0.81 13.85 7.84
CA LYS A 116 -0.53 15.18 8.41
C LYS A 116 -0.98 16.32 7.51
N TYR A 117 -0.80 16.18 6.21
CA TYR A 117 -1.14 17.19 5.21
C TYR A 117 -2.46 16.93 4.48
N SER A 118 -3.20 15.90 4.88
CA SER A 118 -4.47 15.49 4.26
C SER A 118 -4.35 15.34 2.74
N LEU A 119 -3.36 14.56 2.32
CA LEU A 119 -3.12 14.14 0.94
C LEU A 119 -3.57 12.70 0.74
N ASP A 120 -3.83 12.32 -0.51
CA ASP A 120 -3.85 10.90 -0.86
C ASP A 120 -2.43 10.32 -0.65
N PHE A 121 -2.32 9.23 0.12
CA PHE A 121 -1.04 8.64 0.49
C PHE A 121 -0.20 8.16 -0.71
N ARG A 122 -0.86 7.90 -1.85
CA ARG A 122 -0.22 7.45 -3.09
C ARG A 122 0.38 8.60 -3.88
N LEU A 123 -0.14 9.81 -3.70
CA LEU A 123 0.10 10.95 -4.59
C LEU A 123 1.59 11.27 -4.75
N ILE A 124 2.32 11.44 -3.65
CA ILE A 124 3.73 11.87 -3.74
C ILE A 124 4.63 10.75 -4.27
N THR A 125 4.28 9.48 -4.03
CA THR A 125 4.97 8.33 -4.61
C THR A 125 4.76 8.28 -6.12
N ALA A 126 3.51 8.46 -6.58
CA ALA A 126 3.17 8.51 -8.00
C ALA A 126 3.84 9.68 -8.73
N ILE A 127 3.89 10.87 -8.13
CA ILE A 127 4.64 12.01 -8.67
C ILE A 127 6.13 11.67 -8.76
N ALA A 128 6.73 11.07 -7.73
CA ALA A 128 8.13 10.67 -7.78
C ALA A 128 8.41 9.63 -8.87
N GLN A 129 7.48 8.71 -9.13
CA GLN A 129 7.55 7.76 -10.24
C GLN A 129 7.58 8.48 -11.58
N GLN A 130 6.65 9.43 -11.79
CA GLN A 130 6.57 10.22 -13.00
C GLN A 130 7.82 11.08 -13.25
N GLU A 131 8.42 11.62 -12.20
CA GLU A 131 9.50 12.61 -12.29
C GLU A 131 10.90 11.99 -12.32
N SER A 132 11.12 10.90 -11.60
CA SER A 132 12.47 10.35 -11.38
C SER A 132 12.53 8.82 -11.29
N ASN A 133 11.44 8.12 -11.66
CA ASN A 133 11.30 6.68 -11.45
C ASN A 133 11.53 6.32 -9.97
N ILE A 134 10.83 7.05 -9.08
CA ILE A 134 10.92 7.02 -7.62
C ILE A 134 12.37 7.13 -7.14
N CYS A 135 13.00 8.27 -7.39
CA CYS A 135 14.37 8.63 -6.97
C CYS A 135 15.51 7.82 -7.58
N LYS A 136 15.26 6.98 -8.58
CA LYS A 136 16.34 6.24 -9.26
C LYS A 136 17.16 7.15 -10.15
N ILE A 137 16.54 8.19 -10.69
CA ILE A 137 17.15 9.12 -11.63
C ILE A 137 17.00 10.53 -11.08
N ILE A 138 17.95 10.92 -10.22
CA ILE A 138 18.03 12.28 -9.65
C ILE A 138 19.49 12.77 -9.69
N PRO A 139 19.73 14.10 -9.69
CA PRO A 139 21.07 14.64 -9.51
C PRO A 139 21.70 14.13 -8.20
N PRO A 140 22.98 13.72 -8.19
CA PRO A 140 23.62 13.19 -6.98
C PRO A 140 23.53 14.17 -5.79
N GLY A 141 23.07 13.67 -4.64
CA GLY A 141 22.95 14.45 -3.42
C GLY A 141 21.82 15.47 -3.40
N SER A 142 20.93 15.51 -4.41
CA SER A 142 19.79 16.44 -4.41
C SER A 142 18.64 15.99 -3.52
N TYR A 143 18.46 14.68 -3.35
CA TYR A 143 17.30 14.06 -2.67
C TYR A 143 15.93 14.55 -3.18
N ASN A 144 15.88 15.19 -4.34
CA ASN A 144 14.67 15.76 -4.92
C ASN A 144 14.12 14.85 -6.00
N CYS A 145 13.21 13.97 -5.60
CA CYS A 145 12.63 12.95 -6.47
C CYS A 145 11.41 13.43 -7.25
N TRP A 146 10.89 14.60 -6.90
CA TRP A 146 9.65 15.13 -7.43
C TRP A 146 9.91 16.23 -8.47
N GLY A 147 11.16 16.64 -8.70
CA GLY A 147 11.42 17.81 -9.53
C GLY A 147 10.86 19.10 -8.90
N TRP A 148 10.71 19.13 -7.58
CA TRP A 148 10.07 20.23 -6.87
C TRP A 148 10.93 21.49 -6.89
N GLY A 149 10.33 22.65 -7.16
CA GLY A 149 11.02 23.94 -7.09
C GLY A 149 12.12 24.15 -8.14
N ILE A 150 11.98 23.57 -9.34
CA ILE A 150 12.89 23.78 -10.46
C ILE A 150 12.58 25.12 -11.14
N HIS A 151 13.58 26.00 -11.23
CA HIS A 151 13.48 27.31 -11.87
C HIS A 151 14.71 27.59 -12.75
N SER A 152 14.66 28.66 -13.56
CA SER A 152 15.75 29.06 -14.46
C SER A 152 17.10 29.27 -13.79
N ASN A 153 17.11 29.52 -12.48
CA ASN A 153 18.30 29.81 -11.69
C ASN A 153 18.84 28.57 -10.94
N GLY A 154 18.18 27.41 -11.07
CA GLY A 154 18.60 26.16 -10.43
C GLY A 154 17.43 25.26 -10.00
N SER A 155 17.77 24.04 -9.61
CA SER A 155 16.85 23.11 -8.95
C SER A 155 17.01 23.22 -7.44
N LEU A 156 15.90 23.16 -6.71
CA LEU A 156 15.95 22.94 -5.27
C LEU A 156 16.52 21.53 -5.02
N GLY A 157 17.47 21.41 -4.10
CA GLY A 157 17.89 20.14 -3.51
C GLY A 157 17.54 20.14 -2.03
N PHE A 158 17.18 18.98 -1.50
CA PHE A 158 16.95 18.75 -0.08
C PHE A 158 18.21 18.16 0.57
N LYS A 159 18.30 18.19 1.89
CA LYS A 159 19.40 17.62 2.68
C LYS A 159 19.25 16.11 2.87
N SER A 160 18.02 15.61 2.83
CA SER A 160 17.68 14.19 2.94
C SER A 160 16.33 13.90 2.28
N PHE A 161 16.01 12.62 2.11
CA PHE A 161 14.68 12.20 1.66
C PHE A 161 13.59 12.62 2.65
N ASP A 162 13.85 12.59 3.97
CA ASP A 162 12.89 13.04 4.98
C ASP A 162 12.50 14.51 4.79
N GLU A 163 13.48 15.39 4.58
CA GLU A 163 13.23 16.82 4.33
C GLU A 163 12.46 17.01 3.02
N GLY A 164 12.80 16.24 1.97
CA GLY A 164 12.07 16.27 0.70
C GLY A 164 10.61 15.82 0.82
N ILE A 165 10.35 14.70 1.51
CA ILE A 165 9.00 14.17 1.74
C ILE A 165 8.14 15.19 2.49
N GLU A 166 8.68 15.77 3.57
CA GLU A 166 8.00 16.78 4.37
C GLU A 166 7.70 18.05 3.54
N GLU A 167 8.70 18.60 2.87
CA GLU A 167 8.58 19.85 2.11
C GLU A 167 7.64 19.73 0.91
N VAL A 168 7.73 18.62 0.16
CA VAL A 168 6.84 18.38 -1.00
C VAL A 168 5.41 18.14 -0.54
N SER A 169 5.20 17.33 0.51
CA SER A 169 3.85 17.07 1.03
C SER A 169 3.20 18.35 1.56
N ARG A 170 3.95 19.13 2.34
CA ARG A 170 3.52 20.44 2.83
C ARG A 170 3.18 21.36 1.67
N GLY A 171 4.06 21.44 0.67
CA GLY A 171 3.91 22.26 -0.52
C GLY A 171 2.68 21.89 -1.35
N LEU A 172 2.44 20.60 -1.61
CA LEU A 172 1.22 20.13 -2.30
C LEU A 172 -0.03 20.56 -1.54
N ARG A 173 -0.02 20.45 -0.21
CA ARG A 173 -1.16 20.93 0.58
C ARG A 173 -1.33 22.45 0.49
N THR A 174 -0.28 23.23 0.76
CA THR A 174 -0.40 24.70 0.89
C THR A 174 -0.55 25.40 -0.44
N ASP A 175 0.15 24.93 -1.47
CA ASP A 175 0.26 25.61 -2.75
C ASP A 175 -0.64 25.03 -3.82
N TYR A 176 -1.24 23.87 -3.61
CA TYR A 176 -2.15 23.25 -4.58
C TYR A 176 -3.53 23.02 -3.95
N LEU A 177 -3.67 22.07 -3.04
CA LEU A 177 -4.99 21.67 -2.54
C LEU A 177 -5.73 22.81 -1.83
N ASN A 178 -5.04 23.55 -0.95
CA ASN A 178 -5.63 24.72 -0.27
C ASN A 178 -6.01 25.86 -1.24
N LYS A 179 -5.49 25.85 -2.47
CA LYS A 179 -5.80 26.83 -3.52
C LYS A 179 -6.82 26.30 -4.53
N GLY A 180 -7.42 25.13 -4.29
CA GLY A 180 -8.47 24.54 -5.11
C GLY A 180 -7.99 23.58 -6.20
N TYR A 181 -6.69 23.28 -6.28
CA TYR A 181 -6.17 22.27 -7.21
C TYR A 181 -6.30 20.89 -6.55
N THR A 182 -7.44 20.24 -6.74
CA THR A 182 -7.83 19.02 -6.00
C THR A 182 -7.74 17.74 -6.82
N THR A 183 -7.61 17.84 -8.14
CA THR A 183 -7.39 16.72 -9.05
C THR A 183 -5.95 16.72 -9.57
N VAL A 184 -5.47 15.55 -10.01
CA VAL A 184 -4.14 15.43 -10.63
C VAL A 184 -4.00 16.33 -11.86
N ASN A 185 -5.06 16.49 -12.65
CA ASN A 185 -5.09 17.40 -13.80
C ASN A 185 -4.93 18.88 -13.39
N GLU A 186 -5.61 19.30 -12.33
CA GLU A 186 -5.45 20.66 -11.79
C GLU A 186 -4.03 20.87 -11.23
N ILE A 187 -3.49 19.87 -10.52
CA ILE A 187 -2.12 19.91 -10.02
C ILE A 187 -1.14 20.05 -11.19
N MET A 188 -1.26 19.23 -12.24
CA MET A 188 -0.44 19.29 -13.45
C MET A 188 -0.47 20.69 -14.08
N GLY A 189 -1.65 21.30 -14.19
CA GLY A 189 -1.82 22.63 -14.79
C GLY A 189 -0.96 23.71 -14.13
N LYS A 190 -0.56 23.51 -12.87
CA LYS A 190 0.37 24.40 -12.15
C LYS A 190 1.78 23.82 -12.03
N TYR A 191 1.91 22.52 -11.80
CA TYR A 191 3.18 21.83 -11.52
C TYR A 191 4.05 21.74 -12.78
N THR A 192 3.42 21.38 -13.90
CA THR A 192 4.05 21.10 -15.20
C THR A 192 3.14 21.65 -16.31
N PRO A 193 2.95 22.98 -16.40
CA PRO A 193 1.96 23.62 -17.27
C PRO A 193 2.21 23.40 -18.78
N LEU A 194 3.42 22.99 -19.17
CA LEU A 194 3.76 22.65 -20.56
C LEU A 194 3.33 21.23 -20.94
N SER A 195 2.92 20.41 -19.97
CA SER A 195 2.35 19.08 -20.21
C SER A 195 1.00 19.22 -20.92
N ASN A 196 0.76 18.33 -21.88
CA ASN A 196 -0.49 18.25 -22.63
C ASN A 196 -1.52 17.27 -22.01
N GLY A 197 -1.28 16.80 -20.79
CA GLY A 197 -2.10 15.76 -20.13
C GLY A 197 -1.32 14.52 -19.73
N SER A 198 -0.29 14.17 -20.52
CA SER A 198 0.51 12.95 -20.31
C SER A 198 1.11 12.80 -18.91
N TRP A 199 1.49 13.92 -18.27
CA TRP A 199 1.96 13.89 -16.88
C TRP A 199 0.86 13.43 -15.91
N ALA A 200 -0.36 13.95 -16.05
CA ALA A 200 -1.47 13.58 -15.18
C ALA A 200 -1.92 12.15 -15.43
N ASP A 201 -1.91 11.70 -16.69
CA ASP A 201 -2.21 10.31 -17.06
C ASP A 201 -1.23 9.35 -16.36
N GLY A 202 0.08 9.64 -16.42
CA GLY A 202 1.10 8.84 -15.75
C GLY A 202 0.93 8.80 -14.24
N VAL A 203 0.71 9.95 -13.60
CA VAL A 203 0.48 10.00 -12.14
C VAL A 203 -0.77 9.21 -11.74
N ASN A 204 -1.88 9.31 -12.48
CA ASN A 204 -3.08 8.52 -12.19
C ASN A 204 -2.84 7.01 -12.37
N GLU A 205 -2.12 6.61 -13.43
CA GLU A 205 -1.76 5.20 -13.65
C GLU A 205 -0.97 4.66 -12.46
N PHE A 206 0.08 5.35 -12.02
CA PHE A 206 0.89 4.92 -10.88
C PHE A 206 0.10 4.92 -9.56
N MET A 207 -0.86 5.84 -9.38
CA MET A 207 -1.77 5.78 -8.23
C MET A 207 -2.67 4.54 -8.26
N SER A 208 -3.09 4.09 -9.44
CA SER A 208 -3.91 2.87 -9.60
C SER A 208 -3.13 1.58 -9.32
N GLU A 209 -1.82 1.57 -9.59
CA GLU A 209 -0.93 0.44 -9.26
C GLU A 209 -0.76 0.25 -7.73
N MET A 210 -1.18 1.23 -6.92
CA MET A 210 -1.08 1.24 -5.45
C MET A 210 -2.46 1.16 -4.75
N GLU A 211 -3.48 0.62 -5.43
CA GLU A 211 -4.83 0.39 -4.88
C GLU A 211 -5.00 -0.92 -4.10
#